data_AF-A0A392VHK2-F1
#
_entry.id   AF-A0A392VHK2-F1
#
_cell.length_a   1.000
_cell.length_b   1.000
_cell.length_c   1.000
_cell.angle_alpha   90.00
_cell.angle_beta   90.00
_cell.angle_gamma   90.00
#
_symmetry.space_group_name_H-M   'P 1'
#
loop_
_entity.id
_entity.type
_entity.pdbx_description
1 polymer ?
#
loop_
_entity_poly.entity_id
_entity_poly.type
_entity_poly.pdbx_seq_one_letter_code
_entity_poly.pdbx_strand_id
1 'polypeptide(L)' 'FAPRPQRPPAPQALLTGGNPTFNNQWWYPDSGASHHVTPDASNLSDAASLPGSDQVLMGNGQGLAINSIGS' A
#
# COMPACT_ATOMS: atom_id res chain seq x y z
N PHE A 1 20.09 -36.94 -3.37
CA PHE A 1 19.06 -36.10 -2.71
C PHE A 1 19.71 -34.78 -2.32
N ALA A 2 19.36 -33.65 -2.96
CA ALA A 2 19.93 -32.35 -2.62
C ALA A 2 19.06 -31.67 -1.53
N PRO A 3 19.64 -30.91 -0.58
CA PRO A 3 18.87 -30.18 0.43
C PRO A 3 18.08 -29.05 -0.22
N ARG A 4 16.83 -28.83 0.22
CA ARG A 4 16.02 -27.70 -0.23
C ARG A 4 16.65 -26.38 0.22
N PRO A 5 16.73 -25.34 -0.63
CA PRO A 5 17.17 -24.02 -0.21
C PRO A 5 16.23 -23.49 0.87
N GLN A 6 16.79 -23.10 2.01
CA GLN A 6 16.06 -22.51 3.11
C GLN A 6 15.49 -21.16 2.64
N ARG A 7 14.17 -20.99 2.77
CA ARG A 7 13.49 -19.73 2.50
C ARG A 7 14.10 -18.65 3.42
N PRO A 8 14.45 -17.45 2.91
CA PRO A 8 14.87 -16.35 3.77
C PRO A 8 13.78 -16.09 4.83
N PRO A 9 14.14 -15.78 6.08
CA PRO A 9 13.16 -15.40 7.09
C PRO A 9 12.34 -14.20 6.56
N ALA A 10 11.02 -14.30 6.70
CA ALA A 10 10.13 -13.17 6.40
C ALA A 10 10.52 -11.97 7.28
N PRO A 11 10.41 -10.72 6.79
CA PRO A 11 10.74 -9.55 7.59
C PRO A 11 9.88 -9.52 8.86
N GLN A 12 10.52 -9.47 10.02
CA GLN A 12 9.87 -9.38 11.33
C GLN A 12 10.08 -7.97 11.87
N ALA A 13 8.98 -7.25 12.15
CA ALA A 13 9.04 -5.97 12.85
C ALA A 13 9.17 -6.21 14.36
N LEU A 14 10.19 -5.62 15.00
CA LEU A 14 10.41 -5.72 16.45
C LEU A 14 9.67 -4.58 17.16
N LEU A 15 8.65 -4.91 17.95
CA LEU A 15 7.82 -3.93 18.65
C LEU A 15 8.38 -3.67 20.06
N THR A 16 8.77 -2.43 20.36
CA THR A 16 9.08 -2.00 21.73
C THR A 16 7.91 -1.21 22.30
N GLY A 17 7.17 -1.84 23.23
CA GLY A 17 6.15 -1.20 24.08
C GLY A 17 4.86 -0.74 23.38
N GLY A 18 3.87 -1.63 23.24
CA GLY A 18 2.53 -1.28 22.75
C GLY A 18 1.49 -1.22 23.88
N ASN A 19 0.81 -0.08 24.02
CA ASN A 19 -0.38 0.08 24.86
C ASN A 19 -1.54 -0.78 24.29
N PRO A 20 -2.20 -1.65 25.08
CA PRO A 20 -3.22 -2.61 24.59
C PRO A 20 -4.50 -1.96 24.02
N THR A 21 -4.65 -0.63 24.11
CA THR A 21 -5.77 0.12 23.51
C THR A 21 -5.47 0.67 22.10
N PHE A 22 -4.26 0.49 21.58
CA PHE A 22 -3.94 0.86 20.20
C PHE A 22 -4.49 -0.20 19.24
N ASN A 23 -5.51 0.18 18.45
CA ASN A 23 -5.90 -0.59 17.27
C ASN A 23 -4.72 -0.60 16.30
N ASN A 24 -4.10 -1.77 16.14
CA ASN A 24 -2.86 -2.00 15.39
C ASN A 24 -3.07 -1.93 13.86
N GLN A 25 -3.76 -0.90 13.35
CA GLN A 25 -3.79 -0.56 11.92
C GLN A 25 -2.54 0.26 11.59
N TRP A 26 -1.36 -0.34 11.72
CA TRP A 26 -0.12 0.34 11.40
C TRP A 26 0.07 0.35 9.88
N TRP A 27 0.02 1.55 9.31
CA TRP A 27 0.34 1.78 7.91
C TRP A 27 1.84 1.90 7.77
N TYR A 28 2.44 0.86 7.20
CA TYR A 28 3.85 0.89 6.84
C TYR A 28 3.97 1.39 5.40
N PRO A 29 4.72 2.46 5.13
CA PRO A 29 4.96 2.89 3.76
C PRO A 29 5.72 1.78 3.02
N ASP A 30 5.13 1.26 1.94
CA ASP A 30 5.77 0.30 1.06
C ASP A 30 6.74 1.04 0.13
N SER A 31 8.04 0.93 0.39
CA SER A 31 9.07 1.48 -0.50
C SER A 31 9.23 0.70 -1.80
N GLY A 32 8.53 -0.43 -1.95
CA GLY A 32 8.47 -1.26 -3.15
C GLY A 32 7.22 -1.05 -4.01
N ALA A 33 6.42 0.00 -3.74
CA ALA A 33 5.19 0.26 -4.49
C ALA A 33 5.48 0.35 -6.00
N SER A 34 4.93 -0.58 -6.78
CA SER A 34 5.07 -0.57 -8.24
C SER A 34 4.18 0.47 -8.93
N HIS A 35 3.21 1.02 -8.18
CA HIS A 35 2.28 2.05 -8.67
C HIS A 35 2.25 3.20 -7.65
N HIS A 36 2.31 4.43 -8.14
CA HIS A 36 2.24 5.63 -7.33
C HIS A 36 0.84 6.25 -7.42
N VAL A 37 0.41 6.92 -6.34
CA VAL A 37 -0.87 7.64 -6.29
C VAL A 37 -0.58 9.14 -6.20
N THR A 38 -1.36 9.94 -6.93
CA THR A 38 -1.29 11.40 -6.89
C THR A 38 -2.70 11.98 -6.70
N PRO A 39 -2.88 13.04 -5.89
CA PRO A 39 -4.18 13.70 -5.74
C PRO A 39 -4.57 14.54 -6.96
N ASP A 40 -3.63 14.81 -7.88
CA ASP A 40 -3.86 15.65 -9.06
C ASP A 40 -3.54 14.89 -10.34
N ALA A 41 -4.56 14.73 -11.18
CA ALA A 41 -4.51 14.02 -12.45
C ALA A 41 -3.58 14.69 -13.48
N SER A 42 -3.22 15.97 -13.31
CA SER A 42 -2.23 16.63 -14.17
C SER A 42 -0.82 16.02 -14.07
N ASN A 43 -0.56 15.26 -13.00
CA ASN A 43 0.71 14.56 -12.78
C ASN A 43 0.75 13.16 -13.44
N LEU A 44 -0.33 12.74 -14.11
CA LEU A 44 -0.39 11.47 -14.82
C LEU A 44 -0.06 11.68 -16.29
N SER A 45 0.86 10.89 -16.85
CA SER A 45 1.03 10.85 -18.31
C SER A 45 -0.10 10.03 -18.92
N ASP A 46 -0.60 10.45 -20.08
CA ASP A 46 -1.71 9.79 -20.79
C ASP A 46 -2.93 9.53 -19.90
N ALA A 47 -3.29 10.53 -19.10
CA ALA A 47 -4.39 10.45 -18.14
C ALA A 47 -5.71 10.06 -18.82
N ALA A 48 -6.30 8.97 -18.37
CA ALA A 48 -7.62 8.51 -18.76
C ALA A 48 -8.54 8.48 -17.55
N SER A 49 -9.78 8.94 -17.72
CA SER A 49 -10.80 8.79 -16.67
C SER A 49 -11.09 7.31 -16.46
N LEU A 50 -11.11 6.89 -15.19
CA LEU A 50 -11.50 5.54 -14.80
C LEU A 50 -12.87 5.59 -14.13
N PRO A 51 -13.98 5.48 -14.89
CA PRO A 51 -15.31 5.45 -14.29
C PRO A 51 -15.47 4.13 -13.53
N GLY A 52 -15.55 4.18 -12.20
CA GLY A 52 -15.65 2.99 -11.36
C GLY A 52 -15.82 3.30 -9.87
N SER A 53 -15.93 2.24 -9.08
CA SER A 53 -15.98 2.29 -7.61
C SER A 53 -14.64 1.93 -6.97
N ASP A 54 -13.56 1.99 -7.75
CA ASP A 54 -12.22 1.64 -7.28
C ASP A 54 -11.75 2.68 -6.27
N GLN A 55 -11.14 2.19 -5.19
CA GLN A 55 -10.75 3.04 -4.06
C GLN A 55 -9.36 2.69 -3.56
N VAL A 56 -8.61 3.73 -3.19
CA VAL A 56 -7.41 3.62 -2.37
C VAL A 56 -7.83 3.63 -0.91
N LEU A 57 -7.61 2.53 -0.20
CA LEU A 57 -7.85 2.49 1.24
C LEU A 57 -6.75 3.27 1.96
N MET A 58 -7.11 3.98 3.02
CA MET A 58 -6.22 4.82 3.80
C MET A 58 -6.02 4.31 5.23
N GLY A 59 -4.93 4.80 5.82
CA GLY A 59 -4.58 4.84 7.26
C GLY A 59 -5.65 4.43 8.26
N ASN A 60 -6.72 5.18 8.14
CA ASN A 60 -7.81 5.36 9.07
C ASN A 60 -9.08 4.61 8.64
N GLY A 61 -8.98 3.71 7.65
CA GLY A 61 -10.10 2.95 7.10
C GLY A 61 -10.94 3.71 6.07
N GLN A 62 -10.57 4.94 5.68
CA GLN A 62 -11.28 5.67 4.62
C GLN A 62 -10.87 5.19 3.22
N GLY A 63 -11.84 5.02 2.33
CA GLY A 63 -11.59 4.78 0.90
C GLY A 63 -11.63 6.08 0.10
N LEU A 64 -10.59 6.35 -0.69
CA LEU A 64 -10.52 7.47 -1.63
C LEU A 64 -10.79 6.98 -3.04
N ALA A 65 -11.78 7.56 -3.72
CA ALA A 65 -12.13 7.16 -5.08
C ALA A 65 -10.99 7.46 -6.08
N ILE A 66 -10.74 6.52 -6.98
CA ILE A 66 -9.83 6.70 -8.10
C ILE A 66 -10.62 7.32 -9.26
N ASN A 67 -10.23 8.52 -9.69
CA ASN A 67 -10.93 9.23 -10.77
C ASN A 67 -10.26 9.03 -12.14
N SER A 68 -8.94 8.81 -12.14
CA SER A 68 -8.13 8.70 -13.35
C SER A 68 -6.95 7.75 -13.14
N ILE A 69 -6.48 7.18 -14.25
CA ILE A 69 -5.24 6.38 -14.32
C ILE A 69 -4.34 6.94 -15.43
N GLY A 70 -3.05 6.66 -15.34
CA GLY A 70 -2.06 7.03 -16.34
C GLY A 70 -0.76 6.27 -16.13
N SER A 71 0.23 6.50 -17.00
CA SER A 71 1.53 5.81 -17.01
C SER A 71 2.72 6.72 -16.72
#